data_AF-A0A179BE78-F1
#
_entry.id   AF-A0A179BE78-F1
#
_cell.length_a   1.000
_cell.length_b   1.000
_cell.length_c   1.000
_cell.angle_alpha   90.00
_cell.angle_beta   90.00
_cell.angle_gamma   90.00
#
_symmetry.space_group_name_H-M   'P 1'
#
loop_
_entity.id
_entity.type
_entity.pdbx_description
1 polymer ?
#
loop_
_entity_poly.entity_id
_entity_poly.type
_entity_poly.pdbx_seq_one_letter_code
_entity_poly.pdbx_strand_id
1 'polypeptide(L)'
;MTTITSIISTVTAAFLGSFVEVVEAFTIILAVGVTQSWRPAFIGMGLALVVLAVLVLVFGPLLGLIPIDIMQFVIGTLLILFGLRWLRKAILRASGFIDLHDEERAFAEETDSLRRQADNRRANFLAGIAAFKAVLLEGVEVVFIVIATGARPGMLGYASLGALAACLLVLLTGLLVHKPLSTVPENTLKLVVGLMLSAFGIFWVGEGIGTDWPGADLSLLPIFGVLALFSLMAVNMLRRYYNAHMEPAQ
;
A
#
# COMPACT_ATOMS: atom_id res chain seq x y z
N MET A 1 0.46 27.27 -3.33
CA MET A 1 1.92 27.37 -3.54
C MET A 1 2.56 26.10 -2.99
N THR A 2 3.54 25.52 -3.69
CA THR A 2 4.25 24.32 -3.22
C THR A 2 5.12 24.69 -2.02
N THR A 3 4.74 24.26 -0.81
CA THR A 3 5.53 24.48 0.41
C THR A 3 6.41 23.26 0.69
N ILE A 4 7.53 23.46 1.40
CA ILE A 4 8.39 22.35 1.84
C ILE A 4 7.57 21.30 2.61
N THR A 5 6.64 21.74 3.46
CA THR A 5 5.74 20.87 4.21
C THR A 5 4.86 20.00 3.30
N SER A 6 4.29 20.58 2.23
CA SER A 6 3.48 19.84 1.26
C SER A 6 4.31 18.81 0.46
N ILE A 7 5.56 19.14 0.13
CA ILE A 7 6.47 18.21 -0.57
C ILE A 7 6.84 17.06 0.36
N ILE A 8 7.28 17.37 1.59
CA ILE A 8 7.71 16.34 2.55
C ILE A 8 6.55 15.39 2.86
N SER A 9 5.36 15.91 3.15
CA SER A 9 4.18 15.07 3.43
C SER A 9 3.81 14.18 2.24
N THR A 10 3.81 14.73 1.03
CA THR A 10 3.52 13.97 -0.21
C THR A 10 4.56 12.86 -0.44
N VAL A 11 5.85 13.20 -0.39
CA VAL A 11 6.95 12.24 -0.59
C VAL A 11 6.90 11.15 0.47
N THR A 12 6.69 11.52 1.74
CA THR A 12 6.62 10.57 2.86
C THR A 12 5.43 9.63 2.73
N ALA A 13 4.25 10.17 2.38
CA ALA A 13 3.05 9.38 2.20
C ALA A 13 3.22 8.37 1.05
N ALA A 14 3.71 8.85 -0.10
CA ALA A 14 3.95 8.01 -1.27
C ALA A 14 5.03 6.97 -1.01
N PHE A 15 6.12 7.33 -0.32
CA PHE A 15 7.18 6.42 0.05
C PHE A 15 6.69 5.32 0.99
N LEU A 16 6.06 5.67 2.12
CA LEU A 16 5.62 4.69 3.12
C LEU A 16 4.55 3.75 2.56
N GLY A 17 3.59 4.29 1.80
CA GLY A 17 2.57 3.49 1.16
C GLY A 17 3.18 2.53 0.13
N SER A 18 3.98 3.05 -0.79
CA SER A 18 4.59 2.21 -1.84
C SER A 18 5.60 1.20 -1.28
N PHE A 19 6.26 1.50 -0.16
CA PHE A 19 7.22 0.60 0.45
C PHE A 19 6.56 -0.72 0.88
N VAL A 20 5.38 -0.65 1.47
CA VAL A 20 4.62 -1.84 1.89
C VAL A 20 4.21 -2.69 0.69
N GLU A 21 3.59 -2.08 -0.32
CA GLU A 21 3.12 -2.84 -1.50
C GLU A 21 4.29 -3.48 -2.26
N VAL A 22 5.42 -2.76 -2.36
CA VAL A 22 6.60 -3.30 -3.05
C VAL A 22 7.24 -4.43 -2.24
N VAL A 23 7.19 -4.39 -0.91
CA VAL A 23 7.61 -5.52 -0.06
C VAL A 23 6.75 -6.75 -0.35
N GLU A 24 5.43 -6.61 -0.39
CA GLU A 24 4.48 -7.71 -0.69
C GLU A 24 4.72 -8.30 -2.08
N ALA A 25 4.84 -7.44 -3.10
CA ALA A 25 5.14 -7.88 -4.46
C ALA A 25 6.49 -8.63 -4.52
N PHE A 26 7.50 -8.10 -3.83
CA PHE A 26 8.84 -8.70 -3.78
C PHE A 26 8.81 -10.08 -3.11
N THR A 27 8.11 -10.22 -1.98
CA THR A 27 7.96 -11.49 -1.27
C THR A 27 7.41 -12.58 -2.20
N ILE A 28 6.38 -12.29 -2.99
CA ILE A 28 5.79 -13.25 -3.93
C ILE A 28 6.74 -13.56 -5.09
N ILE A 29 7.40 -12.55 -5.68
CA ILE A 29 8.40 -12.79 -6.75
C ILE A 29 9.52 -13.69 -6.23
N LEU A 30 10.01 -13.44 -5.02
CA LEU A 30 11.05 -14.24 -4.38
C LEU A 30 10.56 -15.67 -4.16
N ALA A 31 9.33 -15.86 -3.68
CA ALA A 31 8.73 -17.18 -3.50
C ALA A 31 8.70 -17.95 -4.83
N VAL A 32 8.23 -17.32 -5.91
CA VAL A 32 8.20 -17.91 -7.25
C VAL A 32 9.61 -18.23 -7.77
N GLY A 33 10.55 -17.31 -7.59
CA GLY A 33 11.93 -17.43 -8.07
C GLY A 33 12.72 -18.55 -7.39
N VAL A 34 12.57 -18.69 -6.07
CA VAL A 34 13.28 -19.69 -5.25
C VAL A 34 12.66 -21.08 -5.38
N THR A 35 11.35 -21.19 -5.58
CA THR A 35 10.66 -22.48 -5.55
C THR A 35 10.55 -23.15 -6.91
N GLN A 36 10.34 -22.37 -7.97
CA GLN A 36 10.12 -22.90 -9.30
C GLN A 36 11.26 -22.50 -10.25
N SER A 37 11.32 -21.23 -10.66
CA SER A 37 12.43 -20.69 -11.44
C SER A 37 12.33 -19.17 -11.60
N TRP A 38 13.49 -18.51 -11.69
CA TRP A 38 13.61 -17.07 -11.88
C TRP A 38 13.12 -16.56 -13.25
N ARG A 39 13.22 -17.39 -14.30
CA ARG A 39 12.77 -17.01 -15.65
C ARG A 39 11.28 -16.64 -15.70
N PRO A 40 10.33 -17.52 -15.31
CA PRO A 40 8.91 -17.17 -15.30
C PRO A 40 8.59 -16.06 -14.30
N ALA A 41 9.29 -15.98 -13.15
CA ALA A 41 9.11 -14.89 -12.20
C ALA A 41 9.37 -13.52 -12.84
N PHE A 42 10.53 -13.36 -13.50
CA PHE A 42 10.88 -12.11 -14.17
C PHE A 42 10.04 -11.82 -15.42
N ILE A 43 9.60 -12.85 -16.16
CA ILE A 43 8.68 -12.66 -17.28
C ILE A 43 7.33 -12.14 -16.77
N GLY A 44 6.78 -12.74 -15.71
CA GLY A 44 5.53 -12.32 -15.09
C GLY A 44 5.62 -10.87 -14.58
N MET A 45 6.67 -10.55 -13.83
CA MET A 45 6.96 -9.18 -13.37
C MET A 45 7.08 -8.20 -14.53
N GLY A 46 7.88 -8.52 -15.56
CA GLY A 46 8.08 -7.64 -16.72
C GLY A 46 6.79 -7.37 -17.48
N LEU A 47 5.96 -8.38 -17.69
CA LEU A 47 4.65 -8.22 -18.33
C LEU A 47 3.71 -7.35 -17.48
N ALA A 48 3.70 -7.53 -16.16
CA ALA A 48 2.88 -6.71 -15.26
C ALA A 48 3.32 -5.25 -15.29
N LEU A 49 4.63 -4.97 -15.27
CA LEU A 49 5.17 -3.62 -15.38
C LEU A 49 4.82 -2.96 -16.71
N VAL A 50 4.86 -3.69 -17.82
CA VAL A 50 4.42 -3.18 -19.14
C VAL A 50 2.94 -2.82 -19.10
N VAL A 51 2.09 -3.68 -18.53
CA VAL A 51 0.66 -3.39 -18.39
C VAL A 51 0.43 -2.15 -17.52
N LEU A 52 1.10 -2.05 -16.37
CA LEU A 52 1.03 -0.86 -15.50
C LEU A 52 1.49 0.41 -16.22
N ALA A 53 2.59 0.35 -16.98
CA ALA A 53 3.07 1.48 -17.76
C ALA A 53 2.05 1.91 -18.81
N VAL A 54 1.43 0.96 -19.52
CA VAL A 54 0.35 1.24 -20.48
C VAL A 54 -0.83 1.89 -19.77
N LEU A 55 -1.27 1.36 -18.63
CA LEU A 55 -2.36 1.95 -17.85
C LEU A 55 -2.04 3.40 -17.45
N VAL A 56 -0.85 3.67 -16.92
CA VAL A 56 -0.44 5.03 -16.52
C VAL A 56 -0.33 5.97 -17.72
N LEU A 57 0.23 5.52 -18.85
CA LEU A 57 0.37 6.36 -20.05
C LEU A 57 -0.97 6.66 -20.72
N VAL A 58 -1.93 5.74 -20.65
CA VAL A 58 -3.27 5.94 -21.22
C VAL A 58 -4.14 6.77 -20.28
N PHE A 59 -4.21 6.41 -18.99
CA PHE A 59 -5.11 7.05 -18.03
C PHE A 59 -4.53 8.31 -17.39
N GLY A 60 -3.21 8.44 -17.25
CA GLY A 60 -2.56 9.60 -16.66
C GLY A 60 -2.94 10.93 -17.32
N PRO A 61 -2.83 11.06 -18.66
CA PRO A 61 -3.27 12.27 -19.37
C PRO A 61 -4.77 12.53 -19.22
N LEU A 62 -5.59 11.48 -19.18
CA LEU A 62 -7.04 11.60 -19.01
C LEU A 62 -7.42 12.19 -17.65
N LEU A 63 -6.66 11.88 -16.59
CA LEU A 63 -6.86 12.49 -15.27
C LEU A 63 -6.63 14.00 -15.28
N GLY A 64 -5.69 14.50 -16.11
CA GLY A 64 -5.43 15.93 -16.26
C GLY A 64 -6.56 16.71 -16.93
N LEU A 65 -7.51 16.03 -17.58
CA LEU A 65 -8.69 16.66 -18.19
C LEU A 65 -9.84 16.85 -17.19
N ILE A 66 -9.78 16.18 -16.04
CA ILE A 66 -10.83 16.21 -15.03
C ILE A 66 -10.66 17.48 -14.20
N PRO A 67 -11.74 18.28 -13.97
CA PRO A 67 -11.69 19.41 -13.05
C PRO A 67 -11.14 19.00 -11.69
N ILE A 68 -10.25 19.83 -11.14
CA ILE A 68 -9.55 19.51 -9.90
C ILE A 68 -10.54 19.16 -8.78
N ASP A 69 -11.61 19.93 -8.58
CA ASP A 69 -12.57 19.71 -7.49
C ASP A 69 -13.24 18.32 -7.57
N ILE A 70 -13.60 17.87 -8.78
CA ILE A 70 -14.17 16.54 -9.01
C ILE A 70 -13.12 15.47 -8.70
N MET A 71 -11.88 15.67 -9.17
CA MET A 71 -10.79 14.76 -8.92
C MET A 71 -10.51 14.63 -7.42
N GLN A 72 -10.47 15.75 -6.69
CA GLN A 72 -10.29 15.79 -5.25
C GLN A 72 -11.41 15.06 -4.51
N PHE A 73 -12.67 15.29 -4.88
CA PHE A 73 -13.79 14.61 -4.26
C PHE A 73 -13.78 13.09 -4.50
N VAL A 74 -13.57 12.66 -5.75
CA VAL A 74 -13.59 11.24 -6.13
C VAL A 74 -12.40 10.50 -5.52
N ILE A 75 -11.18 11.03 -5.69
CA ILE A 75 -9.97 10.43 -5.13
C ILE A 75 -10.01 10.48 -3.61
N GLY A 76 -10.45 11.60 -3.03
CA GLY A 76 -10.61 11.74 -1.59
C GLY A 76 -11.57 10.68 -1.02
N THR A 77 -12.68 10.43 -1.70
CA THR A 77 -13.62 9.36 -1.32
C THR A 77 -12.97 7.98 -1.43
N LEU A 78 -12.27 7.69 -2.53
CA LEU A 78 -11.56 6.41 -2.70
C LEU A 78 -10.47 6.22 -1.63
N LEU A 79 -9.76 7.28 -1.27
CA LEU A 79 -8.76 7.31 -0.21
C LEU A 79 -9.37 6.98 1.16
N ILE A 80 -10.52 7.55 1.49
CA ILE A 80 -11.26 7.20 2.71
C ILE A 80 -11.62 5.72 2.68
N LEU A 81 -12.17 5.20 1.57
CA LEU A 81 -12.59 3.80 1.48
C LEU A 81 -11.40 2.83 1.60
N PHE A 82 -10.29 3.10 0.91
CA PHE A 82 -9.08 2.30 1.00
C PHE A 82 -8.43 2.42 2.39
N GLY A 83 -8.23 3.65 2.85
CA GLY A 83 -7.66 3.97 4.15
C GLY A 83 -8.43 3.31 5.29
N LEU A 84 -9.76 3.35 5.27
CA LEU A 84 -10.61 2.69 6.28
C LEU A 84 -10.52 1.16 6.22
N ARG A 85 -10.43 0.56 5.03
CA ARG A 85 -10.25 -0.91 4.92
C ARG A 85 -8.94 -1.36 5.56
N TRP A 86 -7.87 -0.63 5.28
CA TRP A 86 -6.56 -0.87 5.87
C TRP A 86 -6.57 -0.61 7.38
N LEU A 87 -7.09 0.54 7.79
CA LEU A 87 -7.17 0.97 9.19
C LEU A 87 -7.99 -0.03 10.02
N ARG A 88 -9.12 -0.50 9.51
CA ARG A 88 -9.92 -1.54 10.17
C ARG A 88 -9.10 -2.81 10.38
N LYS A 89 -8.46 -3.31 9.34
CA LYS A 89 -7.67 -4.56 9.40
C LYS A 89 -6.49 -4.39 10.37
N ALA A 90 -5.81 -3.25 10.33
CA ALA A 90 -4.69 -2.94 11.21
C ALA A 90 -5.11 -2.80 12.68
N ILE A 91 -6.25 -2.14 12.97
CA ILE A 91 -6.81 -2.04 14.33
C ILE A 91 -7.14 -3.43 14.88
N LEU A 92 -7.82 -4.27 14.09
CA LEU A 92 -8.19 -5.62 14.50
C LEU A 92 -6.96 -6.48 14.79
N ARG A 93 -5.95 -6.42 13.92
CA ARG A 93 -4.65 -7.08 14.11
C ARG A 93 -3.93 -6.60 15.38
N ALA A 94 -3.83 -5.29 15.58
CA ALA A 94 -3.21 -4.71 16.76
C ALA A 94 -3.97 -5.05 18.07
N SER A 95 -5.27 -5.31 17.99
CA SER A 95 -6.11 -5.68 19.13
C SER A 95 -6.09 -7.17 19.48
N GLY A 96 -5.52 -8.03 18.62
CA GLY A 96 -5.44 -9.49 18.84
C GLY A 96 -6.60 -10.31 18.25
N PHE A 97 -7.59 -9.67 17.63
CA PHE A 97 -8.74 -10.34 17.01
C PHE A 97 -8.43 -11.03 15.67
N ILE A 98 -7.38 -10.58 14.98
CA ILE A 98 -6.89 -11.16 13.74
C ILE A 98 -5.39 -11.35 13.92
N ASP A 99 -4.85 -12.47 13.46
CA ASP A 99 -3.42 -12.69 13.46
C ASP A 99 -2.67 -11.60 12.69
N LEU A 100 -1.50 -11.23 13.21
CA LEU A 100 -0.60 -10.30 12.55
C LEU A 100 -0.23 -10.86 11.17
N HIS A 101 -0.13 -9.98 10.18
CA HIS A 101 0.43 -10.40 8.89
C HIS A 101 1.92 -10.69 9.07
N ASP A 102 2.36 -11.78 8.46
CA ASP A 102 3.71 -12.29 8.57
C ASP A 102 4.15 -12.70 7.16
N GLU A 103 5.07 -11.93 6.60
CA GLU A 103 5.64 -12.15 5.27
C GLU A 103 6.32 -13.52 5.15
N GLU A 104 6.87 -14.07 6.24
CA GLU A 104 7.51 -15.38 6.22
C GLU A 104 6.45 -16.49 6.10
N ARG A 105 5.29 -16.31 6.74
CA ARG A 105 4.15 -17.22 6.56
C ARG A 105 3.56 -17.09 5.17
N ALA A 106 3.35 -15.87 4.67
CA ALA A 106 2.85 -15.64 3.32
C ALA A 106 3.77 -16.26 2.26
N PHE A 107 5.10 -16.09 2.43
CA PHE A 107 6.11 -16.74 1.60
C PHE A 107 6.03 -18.27 1.67
N ALA A 108 5.89 -18.84 2.85
CA ALA A 108 5.79 -20.29 3.05
C ALA A 108 4.51 -20.88 2.43
N GLU A 109 3.37 -20.23 2.64
CA GLU A 109 2.08 -20.62 2.06
C GLU A 109 2.12 -20.60 0.52
N GLU A 110 2.68 -19.53 -0.06
CA GLU A 110 2.83 -19.41 -1.51
C GLU A 110 3.84 -20.42 -2.05
N THR A 111 4.93 -20.65 -1.34
CA THR A 111 5.91 -21.70 -1.67
C THR A 111 5.27 -23.09 -1.70
N ASP A 112 4.45 -23.41 -0.70
CA ASP A 112 3.77 -24.70 -0.62
C ASP A 112 2.67 -24.84 -1.69
N SER A 113 2.01 -23.74 -2.05
CA SER A 113 1.01 -23.71 -3.13
C SER A 113 1.67 -23.99 -4.49
N LEU A 114 2.85 -23.40 -4.73
CA LEU A 114 3.63 -23.59 -5.95
C LEU A 114 4.26 -24.98 -6.01
N ARG A 115 4.80 -25.49 -4.89
CA ARG A 115 5.35 -26.86 -4.81
C ARG A 115 4.30 -27.92 -5.13
N ARG A 116 3.07 -27.77 -4.63
CA ARG A 116 1.95 -28.66 -4.97
C ARG A 116 1.60 -28.65 -6.46
N GLN A 117 1.97 -27.58 -7.17
CA GLN A 117 1.74 -27.42 -8.60
C GLN A 117 2.99 -27.72 -9.45
N ALA A 118 4.13 -28.03 -8.82
CA ALA A 118 5.43 -28.18 -9.49
C ALA A 118 5.50 -29.39 -10.44
N ASP A 119 4.78 -30.48 -10.13
CA ASP A 119 4.70 -31.69 -10.99
C ASP A 119 3.84 -31.48 -12.24
N ASN A 120 3.16 -30.34 -12.33
CA ASN A 120 2.29 -30.03 -13.44
C ASN A 120 3.13 -29.54 -14.64
N ARG A 121 2.83 -30.00 -15.86
CA ARG A 121 3.53 -29.54 -17.09
C ARG A 121 3.46 -28.02 -17.29
N ARG A 122 2.53 -27.35 -16.62
CA ARG A 122 2.30 -25.90 -16.66
C ARG A 122 2.87 -25.15 -15.45
N ALA A 123 3.68 -25.78 -14.59
CA ALA A 123 4.20 -25.16 -13.38
C ALA A 123 4.89 -23.81 -13.63
N ASN A 124 5.76 -23.73 -14.64
CA ASN A 124 6.43 -22.46 -15.01
C ASN A 124 5.45 -21.38 -15.47
N PHE A 125 4.35 -21.76 -16.13
CA PHE A 125 3.34 -20.80 -16.57
C PHE A 125 2.50 -20.29 -15.39
N LEU A 126 2.11 -21.18 -14.48
CA LEU A 126 1.38 -20.82 -13.25
C LEU A 126 2.21 -19.93 -12.33
N ALA A 127 3.49 -20.27 -12.15
CA ALA A 127 4.49 -19.44 -11.48
C ALA A 127 4.59 -18.03 -12.08
N GLY A 128 4.65 -17.93 -13.42
CA GLY A 128 4.66 -16.64 -14.11
C GLY A 128 3.38 -15.84 -13.89
N ILE A 129 2.22 -16.50 -13.86
CA ILE A 129 0.94 -15.86 -13.54
C ILE A 129 0.90 -15.36 -12.10
N ALA A 130 1.42 -16.12 -11.14
CA ALA A 130 1.47 -15.71 -9.73
C ALA A 130 2.30 -14.42 -9.58
N ALA A 131 3.51 -14.40 -10.15
CA ALA A 131 4.36 -13.21 -10.16
C ALA A 131 3.72 -12.03 -10.90
N PHE A 132 3.08 -12.29 -12.06
CA PHE A 132 2.34 -11.25 -12.80
C PHE A 132 1.21 -10.64 -11.97
N LYS A 133 0.38 -11.48 -11.33
CA LYS A 133 -0.74 -11.02 -10.51
C LYS A 133 -0.28 -10.22 -9.32
N ALA A 134 0.74 -10.69 -8.60
CA ALA A 134 1.31 -9.98 -7.47
C ALA A 134 1.75 -8.57 -7.89
N VAL A 135 2.64 -8.47 -8.90
CA VAL A 135 3.16 -7.18 -9.35
C VAL A 135 2.06 -6.27 -9.89
N LEU A 136 1.07 -6.82 -10.60
CA LEU A 136 -0.03 -6.03 -11.13
C LEU A 136 -0.92 -5.49 -10.01
N LEU A 137 -1.29 -6.32 -9.03
CA LEU A 137 -2.16 -5.91 -7.93
C LEU A 137 -1.46 -4.87 -7.05
N GLU A 138 -0.28 -5.19 -6.52
CA GLU A 138 0.48 -4.28 -5.67
C GLU A 138 0.88 -3.01 -6.44
N GLY A 139 1.26 -3.15 -7.71
CA GLY A 139 1.63 -2.01 -8.55
C GLY A 139 0.46 -1.07 -8.84
N VAL A 140 -0.78 -1.57 -8.94
CA VAL A 140 -1.97 -0.71 -9.05
C VAL A 140 -2.19 0.06 -7.75
N GLU A 141 -1.97 -0.55 -6.59
CA GLU A 141 -2.08 0.14 -5.30
C GLU A 141 -1.01 1.23 -5.17
N VAL A 142 0.23 0.98 -5.60
CA VAL A 142 1.29 2.00 -5.70
C VAL A 142 0.86 3.17 -6.60
N VAL A 143 0.34 2.89 -7.80
CA VAL A 143 -0.14 3.94 -8.72
C VAL A 143 -1.27 4.74 -8.09
N PHE A 144 -2.21 4.08 -7.42
CA PHE A 144 -3.28 4.73 -6.69
C PHE A 144 -2.75 5.66 -5.59
N ILE A 145 -1.80 5.20 -4.78
CA ILE A 145 -1.16 6.01 -3.73
C ILE A 145 -0.46 7.24 -4.32
N VAL A 146 0.29 7.09 -5.42
CA VAL A 146 1.00 8.20 -6.09
C VAL A 146 0.01 9.24 -6.61
N ILE A 147 -1.05 8.80 -7.30
CA ILE A 147 -2.09 9.69 -7.80
C ILE A 147 -2.78 10.40 -6.63
N ALA A 148 -3.08 9.67 -5.56
CA ALA A 148 -3.89 10.18 -4.47
C ALA A 148 -3.14 11.15 -3.55
N THR A 149 -1.87 10.87 -3.26
CA THR A 149 -0.98 11.78 -2.51
C THR A 149 -0.52 12.95 -3.36
N GLY A 150 -0.36 12.74 -4.67
CA GLY A 150 0.12 13.72 -5.64
C GLY A 150 -0.97 14.49 -6.38
N ALA A 151 -2.26 14.35 -6.04
CA ALA A 151 -3.39 14.91 -6.80
C ALA A 151 -3.38 16.45 -6.92
N ARG A 152 -2.48 17.13 -6.19
CA ARG A 152 -2.33 18.59 -6.28
C ARG A 152 -1.52 18.98 -7.50
N PRO A 153 -1.84 20.09 -8.19
CA PRO A 153 -1.01 20.58 -9.29
C PRO A 153 0.47 20.67 -8.92
N GLY A 154 1.32 20.01 -9.71
CA GLY A 154 2.78 19.98 -9.52
C GLY A 154 3.31 18.98 -8.49
N MET A 155 2.46 18.23 -7.78
CA MET A 155 2.89 17.29 -6.74
C MET A 155 3.11 15.85 -7.20
N LEU A 156 2.50 15.44 -8.32
CA LEU A 156 2.64 14.09 -8.89
C LEU A 156 4.10 13.67 -9.07
N GLY A 157 4.99 14.59 -9.48
CA GLY A 157 6.42 14.31 -9.65
C GLY A 157 7.10 13.95 -8.31
N TYR A 158 6.76 14.67 -7.24
CA TYR A 158 7.29 14.39 -5.90
C TYR A 158 6.74 13.09 -5.32
N ALA A 159 5.44 12.81 -5.50
CA ALA A 159 4.84 11.53 -5.12
C ALA A 159 5.53 10.36 -5.84
N SER A 160 5.76 10.52 -7.15
CA SER A 160 6.45 9.52 -7.98
C SER A 160 7.89 9.27 -7.50
N LEU A 161 8.62 10.32 -7.08
CA LEU A 161 9.95 10.19 -6.50
C LEU A 161 9.92 9.41 -5.18
N GLY A 162 8.92 9.64 -4.32
CA GLY A 162 8.73 8.88 -3.09
C GLY A 162 8.50 7.38 -3.36
N ALA A 163 7.60 7.06 -4.30
CA ALA A 163 7.34 5.68 -4.70
C ALA A 163 8.56 5.01 -5.34
N LEU A 164 9.30 5.73 -6.19
CA LEU A 164 10.52 5.23 -6.81
C LEU A 164 11.61 4.97 -5.77
N ALA A 165 11.78 5.86 -4.80
CA ALA A 165 12.75 5.66 -3.70
C ALA A 165 12.39 4.42 -2.85
N ALA A 166 11.11 4.21 -2.56
CA ALA A 166 10.64 3.01 -1.88
C ALA A 166 10.96 1.74 -2.68
N CYS A 167 10.64 1.74 -3.97
CA CYS A 167 10.91 0.62 -4.86
C CYS A 167 12.42 0.28 -4.92
N LEU A 168 13.27 1.29 -5.13
CA LEU A 168 14.72 1.10 -5.14
C LEU A 168 15.24 0.55 -3.80
N LEU A 169 14.74 1.06 -2.67
CA LEU A 169 15.16 0.60 -1.36
C LEU A 169 14.80 -0.88 -1.11
N VAL A 170 13.58 -1.28 -1.47
CA VAL A 170 13.14 -2.68 -1.36
C VAL A 170 13.96 -3.58 -2.26
N LEU A 171 14.18 -3.19 -3.53
CA LEU A 171 15.00 -3.96 -4.46
C LEU A 171 16.43 -4.14 -3.96
N LEU A 172 17.07 -3.05 -3.50
CA LEU A 172 18.43 -3.11 -2.96
C LEU A 172 18.52 -3.99 -1.72
N THR A 173 17.56 -3.87 -0.81
CA THR A 173 17.52 -4.67 0.42
C THR A 173 17.24 -6.14 0.10
N GLY A 174 16.31 -6.42 -0.81
CA GLY A 174 15.98 -7.75 -1.30
C GLY A 174 17.17 -8.45 -1.97
N LEU A 175 17.96 -7.71 -2.75
CA LEU A 175 19.20 -8.20 -3.36
C LEU A 175 20.30 -8.50 -2.34
N LEU A 176 20.30 -7.86 -1.17
CA LEU A 176 21.26 -8.15 -0.11
C LEU A 176 20.81 -9.35 0.74
N VAL A 177 19.53 -9.39 1.09
CA VAL A 177 18.98 -10.32 2.09
C VAL A 177 18.57 -11.67 1.49
N HIS A 178 18.13 -11.73 0.22
CA HIS A 178 17.67 -12.95 -0.46
C HIS A 178 16.61 -13.77 0.32
N LYS A 179 15.87 -13.13 1.23
CA LYS A 179 14.81 -13.71 2.06
C LYS A 179 13.60 -12.75 2.07
N PRO A 180 12.38 -13.23 2.37
CA PRO A 180 11.24 -12.36 2.59
C PRO A 180 11.60 -11.30 3.64
N LEU A 181 11.14 -10.06 3.43
CA LEU A 181 11.48 -8.92 4.27
C LEU A 181 10.62 -8.90 5.56
N SER A 182 10.58 -10.02 6.28
CA SER A 182 9.76 -10.23 7.48
C SER A 182 10.17 -9.35 8.67
N THR A 183 11.33 -8.69 8.61
CA THR A 183 11.77 -7.71 9.62
C THR A 183 11.11 -6.34 9.45
N VAL A 184 10.41 -6.10 8.33
CA VAL A 184 9.67 -4.87 8.11
C VAL A 184 8.41 -4.85 8.99
N PRO A 185 8.16 -3.79 9.78
CA PRO A 185 6.97 -3.68 10.61
C PRO A 185 5.72 -3.32 9.76
N GLU A 186 5.37 -4.18 8.81
CA GLU A 186 4.33 -3.96 7.79
C GLU A 186 2.95 -3.72 8.43
N ASN A 187 2.60 -4.43 9.51
CA ASN A 187 1.37 -4.15 10.26
C ASN A 187 1.31 -2.70 10.78
N THR A 188 2.43 -2.16 11.28
CA THR A 188 2.52 -0.78 11.76
C THR A 188 2.49 0.21 10.58
N LEU A 189 3.16 -0.13 9.48
CA LEU A 189 3.16 0.70 8.28
C LEU A 189 1.75 0.78 7.67
N LYS A 190 1.02 -0.33 7.53
CA LYS A 190 -0.38 -0.33 7.07
C LYS A 190 -1.31 0.46 8.00
N LEU A 191 -1.04 0.47 9.30
CA LEU A 191 -1.77 1.34 10.24
C LEU A 191 -1.49 2.82 9.94
N VAL A 192 -0.21 3.21 9.86
CA VAL A 192 0.21 4.60 9.62
C VAL A 192 -0.26 5.06 8.24
N VAL A 193 -0.04 4.28 7.19
CA VAL A 193 -0.48 4.57 5.84
C VAL A 193 -2.01 4.62 5.78
N GLY A 194 -2.72 3.69 6.41
CA GLY A 194 -4.18 3.74 6.50
C GLY A 194 -4.71 5.02 7.15
N LEU A 195 -4.04 5.50 8.20
CA LEU A 195 -4.32 6.80 8.83
C LEU A 195 -4.02 7.96 7.88
N MET A 196 -2.87 7.93 7.19
CA MET A 196 -2.48 8.97 6.23
C MET A 196 -3.48 9.06 5.07
N LEU A 197 -3.80 7.93 4.43
CA LEU A 197 -4.77 7.86 3.34
C LEU A 197 -6.15 8.35 3.79
N SER A 198 -6.60 7.96 4.99
CA SER A 198 -7.87 8.44 5.53
C SER A 198 -7.84 9.95 5.80
N ALA A 199 -6.74 10.47 6.34
CA ALA A 199 -6.58 11.90 6.62
C ALA A 199 -6.54 12.74 5.34
N PHE A 200 -5.73 12.33 4.35
CA PHE A 200 -5.73 12.91 3.02
C PHE A 200 -7.12 12.82 2.39
N GLY A 201 -7.78 11.67 2.48
CA GLY A 201 -9.11 11.47 1.94
C GLY A 201 -10.14 12.46 2.47
N ILE A 202 -10.18 12.66 3.81
CA ILE A 202 -11.05 13.67 4.44
C ILE A 202 -10.71 15.08 3.94
N PHE A 203 -9.42 15.42 3.91
CA PHE A 203 -8.95 16.72 3.43
C PHE A 203 -9.39 16.99 1.98
N TRP A 204 -9.15 16.03 1.09
CA TRP A 204 -9.50 16.11 -0.33
C TRP A 204 -11.02 16.15 -0.58
N VAL A 205 -11.81 15.39 0.19
CA VAL A 205 -13.28 15.49 0.10
C VAL A 205 -13.75 16.88 0.52
N GLY A 206 -13.17 17.45 1.59
CA GLY A 206 -13.48 18.80 2.04
C GLY A 206 -13.17 19.87 0.97
N GLU A 207 -11.98 19.83 0.39
CA GLU A 207 -11.59 20.75 -0.69
C GLU A 207 -12.46 20.55 -1.95
N GLY A 208 -12.75 19.29 -2.31
CA GLY A 208 -13.55 18.96 -3.49
C GLY A 208 -15.03 19.38 -3.42
N ILE A 209 -15.56 19.62 -2.22
CA ILE A 209 -16.89 20.23 -2.03
C ILE A 209 -16.84 21.75 -1.80
N GLY A 210 -15.66 22.36 -1.93
CA GLY A 210 -15.45 23.80 -1.79
C GLY A 210 -15.28 24.29 -0.34
N THR A 211 -14.86 23.42 0.58
CA THR A 211 -14.59 23.82 1.98
C THR A 211 -13.16 24.34 2.12
N ASP A 212 -13.01 25.59 2.54
CA ASP A 212 -11.70 26.16 2.86
C ASP A 212 -11.20 25.65 4.22
N TRP A 213 -10.15 24.83 4.23
CA TRP A 213 -9.57 24.35 5.48
C TRP A 213 -8.79 25.45 6.22
N PRO A 214 -9.00 25.62 7.55
CA PRO A 214 -8.24 26.57 8.34
C PRO A 214 -6.75 26.18 8.36
N GLY A 215 -5.89 27.11 7.93
CA GLY A 215 -4.45 26.85 7.80
C GLY A 215 -4.06 26.05 6.57
N ALA A 216 -4.96 25.88 5.59
CA ALA A 216 -4.75 25.11 4.37
C ALA A 216 -4.22 23.70 4.69
N ASP A 217 -3.02 23.36 4.21
CA ASP A 217 -2.40 22.05 4.37
C ASP A 217 -2.10 21.68 5.83
N LEU A 218 -1.99 22.66 6.73
CA LEU A 218 -1.77 22.40 8.15
C LEU A 218 -2.96 21.67 8.79
N SER A 219 -4.15 21.76 8.20
CA SER A 219 -5.33 21.01 8.65
C SER A 219 -5.20 19.50 8.54
N LEU A 220 -4.26 18.99 7.72
CA LEU A 220 -3.95 17.55 7.67
C LEU A 220 -3.44 17.03 9.02
N LEU A 221 -2.68 17.84 9.78
CA LEU A 221 -2.12 17.45 11.08
C LEU A 221 -3.21 17.16 12.13
N PRO A 222 -4.18 18.06 12.40
CA PRO A 222 -5.27 17.77 13.33
C PRO A 222 -6.19 16.66 12.81
N ILE A 223 -6.48 16.57 11.51
CA ILE A 223 -7.28 15.45 10.95
C ILE A 223 -6.58 14.12 11.24
N PHE A 224 -5.29 14.02 10.94
CA PHE A 224 -4.48 12.83 11.23
C PHE A 224 -4.45 12.56 12.74
N GLY A 225 -4.25 13.58 13.57
CA GLY A 225 -4.21 13.46 15.03
C GLY A 225 -5.51 12.90 15.61
N VAL A 226 -6.67 13.36 15.14
CA VAL A 226 -7.97 12.84 15.55
C VAL A 226 -8.16 11.38 15.14
N LEU A 227 -7.84 11.04 13.89
CA LEU A 227 -7.93 9.66 13.40
C LEU A 227 -6.97 8.72 14.16
N ALA A 228 -5.76 9.18 14.44
CA ALA A 228 -4.77 8.43 15.20
C ALA A 228 -5.25 8.19 16.64
N LEU A 229 -5.76 9.23 17.31
CA LEU A 229 -6.32 9.11 18.66
C LEU A 229 -7.48 8.13 18.70
N PHE A 230 -8.42 8.26 17.75
CA PHE A 230 -9.53 7.32 17.62
C PHE A 230 -9.05 5.88 17.42
N SER A 231 -8.07 5.68 16.55
CA SER A 231 -7.54 4.34 16.24
C SER A 231 -6.84 3.72 17.44
N LEU A 232 -6.05 4.49 18.19
CA LEU A 232 -5.41 4.04 19.43
C LEU A 232 -6.45 3.68 20.50
N MET A 233 -7.48 4.49 20.63
CA MET A 233 -8.58 4.23 21.56
C MET A 233 -9.35 2.96 21.17
N ALA A 234 -9.65 2.78 19.88
CA ALA A 234 -10.29 1.58 19.35
C ALA A 234 -9.46 0.32 19.61
N VAL A 235 -8.14 0.35 19.33
CA VAL A 235 -7.22 -0.76 19.62
C VAL A 235 -7.23 -1.09 21.10
N ASN A 236 -7.13 -0.10 21.98
CA ASN A 236 -7.11 -0.32 23.43
C ASN A 236 -8.45 -0.88 23.94
N MET A 237 -9.58 -0.39 23.45
CA MET A 237 -10.90 -0.91 23.82
C MET A 237 -11.10 -2.34 23.34
N LEU A 238 -10.78 -2.63 22.08
CA LEU A 238 -10.90 -3.98 21.50
C LEU A 238 -9.95 -4.96 22.20
N ARG A 239 -8.70 -4.57 22.48
CA ARG A 239 -7.74 -5.41 23.20
C ARG A 239 -8.23 -5.74 24.61
N ARG A 240 -8.79 -4.76 25.34
CA ARG A 240 -9.39 -5.01 26.66
C ARG A 240 -10.57 -5.97 26.56
N TYR A 241 -11.42 -5.80 25.56
CA TYR A 241 -12.56 -6.67 25.33
C TYR A 241 -12.11 -8.11 25.00
N TYR A 242 -11.12 -8.26 24.11
CA TYR A 242 -10.53 -9.54 23.74
C TYR A 242 -9.97 -10.25 24.97
N ASN A 243 -9.12 -9.59 25.76
CA ASN A 243 -8.55 -10.19 26.97
C ASN A 243 -9.60 -10.58 28.01
N ALA A 244 -10.71 -9.83 28.11
CA ALA A 244 -11.77 -10.12 29.08
C ALA A 244 -12.71 -11.27 28.67
N HIS A 245 -12.81 -11.59 27.37
CA HIS A 245 -13.81 -12.55 26.85
C HIS A 245 -13.19 -13.72 26.06
N MET A 246 -11.90 -13.67 25.74
CA MET A 246 -11.23 -14.64 24.86
C MET A 246 -9.97 -15.29 25.47
N GLU A 247 -9.77 -15.25 26.79
CA GLU A 247 -8.76 -16.12 27.41
C GLU A 247 -9.09 -17.62 27.18
N PRO A 248 -8.07 -18.46 26.96
CA PRO A 248 -8.20 -19.70 26.19
C PRO A 248 -8.90 -20.83 26.96
N ALA A 249 -9.66 -21.62 26.20
CA ALA A 249 -9.82 -23.04 26.52
C ALA A 249 -8.42 -23.65 26.65
N GLN A 250 -8.16 -24.26 27.81
CA GLN A 250 -6.91 -24.93 28.19
C GLN A 250 -6.40 -25.91 27.12
#